data_AF-A0A9X3CTF2-F1
#
_entry.id   AF-A0A9X3CTF2-F1
#
_cell.length_a   1.000
_cell.length_b   1.000
_cell.length_c   1.000
_cell.angle_alpha   90.00
_cell.angle_beta   90.00
_cell.angle_gamma   90.00
#
_symmetry.space_group_name_H-M   'P 1'
#
loop_
_entity.id
_entity.type
_entity.pdbx_description
1 polymer ?
#
loop_
_entity_poly.entity_id
_entity_poly.type
_entity_poly.pdbx_seq_one_letter_code
_entity_poly.pdbx_strand_id
1 'polypeptide(L)'
;EAAFNTTVTSLNNDQGQSPLGTLTILADGTWTYNVDNSLTGVQELGDGDTRVERFEVASIDGSKTQIIEVTIEGTDDAPVIAGTDIGGVIEDTD
;
A
#
# COMPACT_ATOMS: atom_id res chain seq x y z
N GLU A 1 8.06 29.44 -9.68
CA GLU A 1 7.47 28.10 -9.61
C GLU A 1 8.33 27.29 -8.66
N ALA A 2 7.76 26.74 -7.59
CA ALA A 2 8.55 25.92 -6.67
C ALA A 2 8.76 24.57 -7.35
N ALA A 3 9.98 24.33 -7.83
CA ALA A 3 10.33 23.05 -8.42
C ALA A 3 10.69 22.05 -7.30
N PHE A 4 10.00 20.91 -7.28
CA PHE A 4 10.38 19.79 -6.41
C PHE A 4 11.54 19.00 -7.05
N ASN A 5 12.42 18.47 -6.20
CA ASN A 5 13.32 17.40 -6.60
C ASN A 5 12.46 16.15 -6.81
N THR A 6 12.74 15.39 -7.88
CA THR A 6 12.04 14.14 -8.20
C THR A 6 12.55 12.94 -7.39
N THR A 7 13.50 13.17 -6.48
CA THR A 7 14.00 12.15 -5.56
C THR A 7 13.08 12.05 -4.35
N VAL A 8 12.62 10.84 -4.06
CA VAL A 8 11.75 10.53 -2.94
C VAL A 8 12.50 9.62 -1.96
N THR A 9 12.49 9.98 -0.68
CA THR A 9 13.08 9.16 0.39
C THR A 9 11.96 8.47 1.16
N SER A 10 11.93 7.14 1.14
CA SER A 10 11.01 6.35 1.97
C SER A 10 11.40 6.44 3.44
N LEU A 11 10.44 6.74 4.30
CA LEU A 11 10.64 6.83 5.75
C LEU A 11 9.87 5.71 6.45
N ASN A 12 10.43 5.20 7.55
CA ASN A 12 9.67 4.32 8.44
C ASN A 12 8.54 5.12 9.11
N ASN A 13 7.38 4.49 9.27
CA ASN A 13 6.28 5.08 10.04
C ASN A 13 6.54 5.01 11.57
N ASP A 14 5.62 5.51 12.38
CA ASP A 14 5.75 5.51 13.86
C ASP A 14 5.81 4.11 14.47
N GLN A 15 5.38 3.09 13.72
CA GLN A 15 5.47 1.68 14.10
C GLN A 15 6.78 1.01 13.63
N GLY A 16 7.71 1.77 13.06
CA GLY A 16 8.99 1.27 12.55
C GLY A 16 8.88 0.47 11.25
N GLN A 17 7.76 0.58 10.55
CA GLN A 17 7.49 -0.18 9.33
C GLN A 17 7.85 0.66 8.10
N SER A 18 8.58 0.07 7.16
CA SER A 18 8.92 0.72 5.88
C SER A 18 7.74 0.69 4.90
N PRO A 19 7.65 1.64 3.95
CA PRO A 19 6.58 1.64 2.95
C PRO A 19 6.58 0.36 2.09
N LEU A 20 5.39 -0.17 1.86
CA LEU A 20 5.08 -1.25 0.93
C LEU A 20 4.93 -0.69 -0.49
N GLY A 21 4.39 0.53 -0.59
CA GLY A 21 4.22 1.24 -1.84
C GLY A 21 5.43 2.09 -2.22
N THR A 22 5.34 2.66 -3.41
CA THR A 22 6.30 3.61 -3.95
C THR A 22 5.59 4.92 -4.29
N LEU A 23 6.24 6.04 -3.97
CA LEU A 23 5.78 7.36 -4.35
C LEU A 23 6.74 7.95 -5.37
N THR A 24 6.18 8.55 -6.42
CA THR A 24 6.92 9.36 -7.40
C THR A 24 6.39 10.78 -7.37
N ILE A 25 7.26 11.77 -7.58
CA ILE A 25 6.89 13.19 -7.63
C ILE A 25 7.52 13.85 -8.86
N LEU A 26 6.74 14.70 -9.52
CA LEU A 26 7.16 15.53 -10.63
C LEU A 26 7.63 16.89 -10.14
N ALA A 27 8.40 17.60 -10.96
CA ALA A 27 8.94 18.91 -10.59
C ALA A 27 7.85 19.96 -10.29
N ASP A 28 6.63 19.79 -10.83
CA ASP A 28 5.48 20.65 -10.58
C ASP A 28 4.76 20.35 -9.23
N GLY A 29 5.22 19.32 -8.51
CA GLY A 29 4.64 18.88 -7.24
C GLY A 29 3.54 17.83 -7.38
N THR A 30 3.19 17.42 -8.60
CA THR A 30 2.27 16.30 -8.83
C THR A 30 2.94 15.01 -8.38
N TRP A 31 2.29 14.25 -7.50
CA TRP A 31 2.80 12.97 -7.03
C TRP A 31 1.83 11.84 -7.32
N THR A 32 2.37 10.63 -7.46
CA THR A 32 1.62 9.40 -7.67
C THR A 32 2.13 8.34 -6.70
N TYR A 33 1.20 7.67 -6.04
CA TYR A 33 1.47 6.55 -5.15
C TYR A 33 0.97 5.25 -5.77
N ASN A 34 1.80 4.21 -5.73
CA ASN A 34 1.47 2.88 -6.21
C ASN A 34 1.87 1.85 -5.16
N VAL A 35 0.93 0.97 -4.82
CA VAL A 35 1.15 -0.21 -3.98
C VAL A 35 0.50 -1.40 -4.64
N ASP A 36 1.17 -2.55 -4.59
CA ASP A 36 0.64 -3.80 -5.11
C ASP A 36 -0.25 -4.45 -4.05
N ASN A 37 -1.53 -4.63 -4.38
CA ASN A 37 -2.52 -5.22 -3.48
C ASN A 37 -2.18 -6.68 -3.14
N SER A 38 -1.41 -7.37 -3.96
CA SER A 38 -1.02 -8.76 -3.71
C SER A 38 0.09 -8.91 -2.66
N LEU A 39 0.69 -7.81 -2.19
CA LEU A 39 1.71 -7.86 -1.16
C LEU A 39 1.11 -8.38 0.15
N THR A 40 1.83 -9.30 0.80
CA THR A 40 1.41 -9.88 2.08
C THR A 40 1.07 -8.81 3.12
N GLY A 41 1.90 -7.75 3.23
CA GLY A 41 1.63 -6.67 4.18
C GLY A 41 0.40 -5.80 3.86
N VAL A 42 -0.13 -5.85 2.63
CA VAL A 42 -1.42 -5.22 2.28
C VAL A 42 -2.56 -6.19 2.55
N GLN A 43 -2.42 -7.45 2.14
CA GLN A 43 -3.43 -8.51 2.38
C GLN A 43 -3.62 -8.85 3.86
N GLU A 44 -2.65 -8.51 4.71
CA GLU A 44 -2.75 -8.65 6.17
C GLU A 44 -3.58 -7.54 6.84
N LEU A 45 -3.91 -6.45 6.12
CA LEU A 45 -4.78 -5.40 6.65
C LEU A 45 -6.25 -5.88 6.60
N GLY A 46 -6.86 -6.10 7.76
CA GLY A 46 -8.28 -6.44 7.85
C GLY A 46 -9.19 -5.23 7.63
N ASP A 47 -10.51 -5.46 7.62
CA ASP A 47 -11.50 -4.38 7.54
C ASP A 47 -11.31 -3.36 8.67
N GLY A 48 -11.12 -2.10 8.28
CA GLY A 48 -10.90 -0.99 9.21
C GLY A 48 -9.48 -0.92 9.79
N ASP A 49 -8.59 -1.87 9.47
CA ASP A 49 -7.17 -1.70 9.74
C ASP A 49 -6.59 -0.66 8.80
N THR A 50 -5.65 0.12 9.31
CA THR A 50 -4.97 1.13 8.51
C THR A 50 -3.47 1.00 8.63
N ARG A 51 -2.79 1.32 7.54
CA ARG A 51 -1.34 1.43 7.50
C ARG A 51 -0.96 2.79 6.97
N VAL A 52 -0.16 3.51 7.74
CA VAL A 52 0.41 4.81 7.34
C VAL A 52 1.80 4.59 6.74
N GLU A 53 2.04 5.17 5.58
CA GLU A 53 3.32 5.21 4.88
C GLU A 53 3.79 6.65 4.72
N ARG A 54 5.11 6.87 4.82
CA ARG A 54 5.71 8.20 4.81
C ARG A 54 6.78 8.33 3.76
N PHE A 55 6.73 9.43 3.01
CA PHE A 55 7.67 9.75 1.96
C PHE A 55 8.16 11.18 2.14
N GLU A 56 9.47 11.38 2.25
CA GLU A 56 10.06 12.72 2.26
C GLU A 56 10.42 13.14 0.82
N VAL A 57 9.99 14.35 0.48
CA VAL A 57 10.34 15.04 -0.77
C VAL A 57 11.03 16.37 -0.44
N ALA A 58 11.88 16.84 -1.36
CA ALA A 58 12.63 18.08 -1.18
C ALA A 58 12.36 19.07 -2.31
N SER A 59 12.57 20.36 -2.05
CA SER A 59 12.73 21.35 -3.12
C SER A 59 13.96 21.03 -3.97
N ILE A 60 13.99 21.52 -5.21
CA ILE A 60 15.10 21.28 -6.15
C ILE A 60 16.45 21.78 -5.61
N ASP A 61 16.43 22.85 -4.80
CA ASP A 61 17.60 23.44 -4.15
C ASP A 61 17.95 22.77 -2.81
N GLY A 62 17.16 21.78 -2.38
CA GLY A 62 17.32 21.06 -1.11
C GLY A 62 17.08 21.90 0.14
N SER A 63 16.63 23.16 0.01
CA SER A 63 16.45 24.07 1.14
C SER A 63 15.22 23.76 1.99
N LYS A 64 14.25 23.01 1.43
CA LYS A 64 13.01 22.62 2.09
C LYS A 64 12.75 21.14 1.89
N THR A 65 12.23 20.49 2.92
CA THR A 65 11.66 19.14 2.83
C THR A 65 10.20 19.14 3.25
N GLN A 66 9.44 18.18 2.75
CA GLN A 66 8.05 17.92 3.09
C GLN A 66 7.82 16.43 3.21
N ILE A 67 7.02 16.02 4.19
CA ILE A 67 6.59 14.63 4.35
C ILE A 67 5.20 14.49 3.75
N ILE A 68 5.03 13.50 2.88
CA ILE A 68 3.77 13.04 2.34
C ILE A 68 3.39 11.78 3.13
N GLU A 69 2.21 11.80 3.76
CA GLU A 69 1.65 10.64 4.46
C GLU A 69 0.54 10.01 3.58
N VAL A 70 0.66 8.70 3.35
CA VAL A 70 -0.33 7.90 2.62
C VAL A 70 -0.93 6.89 3.57
N THR A 71 -2.25 6.85 3.68
CA THR A 71 -2.97 5.86 4.49
C THR A 71 -3.56 4.80 3.57
N ILE A 72 -3.13 3.56 3.74
CA ILE A 72 -3.77 2.38 3.16
C ILE A 72 -4.83 1.91 4.15
N GLU A 73 -6.05 1.73 3.68
CA GLU A 73 -7.15 1.15 4.45
C GLU A 73 -7.39 -0.27 3.95
N GLY A 74 -7.35 -1.23 4.88
CA GLY A 74 -7.72 -2.61 4.60
C GLY A 74 -9.23 -2.71 4.42
N THR A 75 -9.63 -3.43 3.38
CA THR A 75 -11.01 -3.88 3.20
C THR A 75 -10.97 -5.39 3.33
N ASP A 76 -11.74 -5.99 4.25
CA ASP A 76 -11.88 -7.46 4.31
C ASP A 76 -12.54 -7.92 3.01
N ASP A 77 -11.71 -8.28 2.03
CA ASP A 77 -12.19 -8.86 0.80
C ASP A 77 -12.84 -10.19 1.15
N ALA A 78 -14.16 -10.27 0.94
CA ALA A 78 -14.96 -11.44 1.27
C ALA A 78 -14.25 -12.74 0.83
N PRO A 79 -14.22 -13.79 1.69
CA PRO A 79 -13.43 -14.97 1.41
C PRO A 79 -13.87 -15.60 0.09
N VAL A 80 -12.98 -15.59 -0.90
CA VAL A 80 -13.18 -16.32 -2.15
C VAL A 80 -12.90 -17.80 -1.87
N ILE A 81 -13.93 -18.59 -1.56
CA ILE A 81 -13.81 -20.05 -1.61
C ILE A 81 -13.70 -20.47 -3.09
N ALA A 82 -12.47 -20.51 -3.61
CA ALA A 82 -12.16 -21.17 -4.87
C ALA A 82 -11.81 -22.64 -4.58
N GLY A 83 -12.85 -23.46 -4.47
CA GLY A 83 -12.73 -24.92 -4.38
C GLY A 83 -14.11 -25.53 -4.64
N THR A 84 -14.25 -26.26 -5.74
CA THR A 84 -15.41 -27.14 -5.89
C THR A 84 -15.26 -28.23 -4.84
N ASP A 85 -16.06 -28.18 -3.78
CA ASP A 85 -16.23 -29.32 -2.89
C ASP A 85 -16.98 -30.40 -3.66
N ILE A 86 -16.24 -31.31 -4.31
CA ILE A 86 -16.83 -32.49 -4.94
C ILE A 86 -17.08 -33.51 -3.82
N GLY A 87 -18.11 -33.25 -3.03
CA GLY A 87 -18.68 -34.22 -2.12
C GLY A 87 -19.32 -35.36 -2.92
N GLY A 88 -18.52 -36.37 -3.27
CA GLY A 88 -19.02 -37.62 -3.81
C GLY A 88 -19.67 -38.43 -2.69
N VAL A 89 -20.99 -38.32 -2.53
CA VAL A 89 -21.75 -39.35 -1.81
C VAL A 89 -22.05 -40.47 -2.81
N ILE A 90 -21.42 -41.62 -2.63
CA ILE A 90 -21.93 -42.87 -3.19
C ILE A 90 -22.87 -43.42 -2.13
N GLU A 91 -24.17 -43.22 -2.32
CA GLU A 91 -25.16 -44.01 -1.59
C GLU A 91 -24.99 -45.45 -2.07
N ASP A 92 -24.55 -46.33 -1.16
CA ASP A 92 -24.58 -47.76 -1.42
C ASP A 92 -26.04 -48.18 -1.59
N THR A 93 -26.32 -48.83 -2.70
CA THR A 93 -27.64 -49.34 -3.06
C THR A 93 -27.66 -50.81 -2.68
N ASP A 94 -28.30 -51.10 -1.55
CA ASP A 94 -28.75 -52.39 -1.00
C ASP A 94 -27.75 -53.57 -0.89
#